data_AF-A0A6B2XKF9-F1
#
_entry.id   AF-A0A6B2XKF9-F1
#
_cell.length_a   1.000
_cell.length_b   1.000
_cell.length_c   1.000
_cell.angle_alpha   90.00
_cell.angle_beta   90.00
_cell.angle_gamma   90.00
#
_symmetry.space_group_name_H-M   'P 1'
#
loop_
_entity.id
_entity.type
_entity.pdbx_description
1 polymer ?
#
loop_
_entity_poly.entity_id
_entity_poly.type
_entity_poly.pdbx_seq_one_letter_code
_entity_poly.pdbx_strand_id
1 'polypeptide(L)'
;DAAVAATARFLTRWSVPALHVALGLVFLGFGVLKFFPGASPAESIAARTVETLTFGLVGGTAAVLFTALLETFIGLTLLTGRLLRAGLVALAVAMAGILSPIVLFAGELFGHGMTLLGQYVLKDLVLVAGAAVVAAVALGARLKLDA
;
A
#
# COMPACT_ATOMS: atom_id res chain seq x y z
N ASP A 1 16.34 -30.44 12.99
CA ASP A 1 16.32 -30.60 11.52
C ASP A 1 14.92 -30.79 10.92
N ALA A 2 14.16 -31.84 11.28
CA ALA A 2 12.84 -32.08 10.68
C ALA A 2 11.80 -30.95 10.91
N ALA A 3 11.79 -30.35 12.11
CA ALA A 3 10.90 -29.23 12.42
C ALA A 3 11.20 -27.98 11.59
N VAL A 4 12.48 -27.66 11.38
CA VAL A 4 12.92 -26.52 10.57
C VAL A 4 12.50 -26.72 9.10
N ALA A 5 12.70 -27.92 8.55
CA ALA A 5 12.28 -28.25 7.19
C ALA A 5 10.74 -28.21 7.02
N ALA A 6 9.97 -28.60 8.04
CA ALA A 6 8.52 -28.46 8.04
C ALA A 6 8.09 -26.99 8.02
N THR A 7 8.68 -26.16 8.88
CA THR A 7 8.41 -24.72 8.93
C THR A 7 8.77 -24.03 7.61
N ALA A 8 9.93 -24.36 7.04
CA ALA A 8 10.38 -23.80 5.78
C ALA A 8 9.39 -24.08 4.64
N ARG A 9 8.93 -25.33 4.49
CA ARG A 9 7.90 -25.71 3.51
C ARG A 9 6.58 -24.98 3.73
N PHE A 10 6.16 -24.82 4.98
CA PHE A 10 4.95 -24.09 5.32
C PHE A 10 5.04 -22.61 4.92
N LEU A 11 6.15 -21.95 5.27
CA LEU A 11 6.40 -20.55 4.93
C LEU A 11 6.47 -20.35 3.42
N THR A 12 7.15 -21.22 2.67
CA THR A 12 7.21 -21.13 1.21
C THR A 12 5.83 -21.23 0.56
N ARG A 13 4.93 -22.03 1.13
CA ARG A 13 3.58 -22.22 0.60
C ARG A 13 2.63 -21.08 0.92
N TRP A 14 2.70 -20.52 2.13
CA TRP A 14 1.64 -19.64 2.65
C TRP A 14 2.02 -18.17 2.82
N SER A 15 3.30 -17.82 2.86
CA SER A 15 3.73 -16.42 3.08
C SER A 15 3.20 -15.46 2.02
N VAL A 16 3.39 -15.77 0.74
CA VAL A 16 2.98 -14.89 -0.36
C VAL A 16 1.47 -14.82 -0.53
N PRO A 17 0.70 -15.93 -0.50
CA PRO A 17 -0.76 -15.84 -0.51
C PRO A 17 -1.34 -15.04 0.66
N ALA A 18 -0.81 -15.25 1.87
CA ALA A 18 -1.24 -14.50 3.05
C ALA A 18 -0.95 -13.00 2.89
N LEU A 19 0.24 -12.65 2.39
CA LEU A 19 0.64 -11.27 2.12
C LEU A 19 -0.24 -10.62 1.04
N HIS A 20 -0.59 -11.36 -0.01
CA HIS A 20 -1.49 -10.90 -1.07
C HIS A 20 -2.86 -10.52 -0.50
N VAL A 21 -3.46 -11.41 0.30
CA VAL A 21 -4.77 -11.15 0.92
C VAL A 21 -4.67 -9.98 1.91
N ALA A 22 -3.62 -9.93 2.73
CA ALA A 22 -3.41 -8.84 3.69
C ALA A 22 -3.31 -7.49 2.98
N LEU A 23 -2.53 -7.37 1.90
CA LEU A 23 -2.46 -6.15 1.10
C LEU A 23 -3.82 -5.77 0.53
N GLY A 24 -4.53 -6.73 -0.07
CA GLY A 24 -5.86 -6.49 -0.63
C GLY A 24 -6.85 -5.94 0.41
N LEU A 25 -6.87 -6.53 1.61
CA LEU A 25 -7.72 -6.09 2.72
C LEU A 25 -7.33 -4.69 3.22
N VAL A 26 -6.03 -4.41 3.38
CA VAL A 26 -5.54 -3.11 3.86
C VAL A 26 -5.90 -2.01 2.86
N PHE A 27 -5.61 -2.20 1.57
CA PHE A 27 -5.95 -1.23 0.52
C PHE A 27 -7.46 -1.01 0.40
N LEU A 28 -8.25 -2.10 0.46
CA LEU A 28 -9.70 -1.98 0.40
C LEU A 28 -10.25 -1.24 1.62
N GLY A 29 -9.77 -1.56 2.82
CA GLY A 29 -10.18 -0.91 4.05
C GLY A 29 -9.85 0.59 4.05
N PHE A 30 -8.61 0.95 3.70
CA PHE A 30 -8.20 2.36 3.63
C PHE A 30 -8.92 3.14 2.53
N GLY A 31 -9.14 2.51 1.36
CA GLY A 31 -9.91 3.11 0.28
C GLY A 31 -11.36 3.38 0.66
N VAL A 32 -12.03 2.38 1.27
CA VAL A 32 -13.43 2.51 1.68
C VAL A 32 -13.61 3.58 2.76
N LEU A 33 -12.70 3.65 3.75
CA LEU A 33 -12.78 4.64 4.82
C LEU A 33 -12.70 6.08 4.30
N LYS A 34 -11.99 6.32 3.19
CA LYS A 34 -11.86 7.66 2.59
C LYS A 34 -13.13 8.19 1.93
N PHE A 35 -14.16 7.36 1.73
CA PHE A 35 -15.47 7.85 1.30
C PHE A 35 -16.26 8.52 2.43
N PHE A 36 -15.85 8.34 3.69
CA PHE A 36 -16.51 8.90 4.86
C PHE A 36 -15.69 10.09 5.39
N PRO A 37 -16.20 11.34 5.33
CA PRO A 37 -15.47 12.51 5.79
C PRO A 37 -15.04 12.40 7.25
N GLY A 38 -13.77 12.68 7.55
CA GLY A 38 -13.23 12.65 8.91
C GLY A 38 -12.98 11.26 9.49
N ALA A 39 -13.23 10.18 8.73
CA ALA A 39 -12.98 8.81 9.18
C ALA A 39 -11.50 8.41 9.10
N SER A 40 -10.68 9.13 8.33
CA SER A 40 -9.25 8.83 8.14
C SER A 40 -8.35 9.96 8.64
N PRO A 41 -7.45 9.71 9.61
CA PRO A 41 -6.44 10.68 10.03
C PRO A 41 -5.51 11.11 8.89
N ALA A 42 -5.41 10.30 7.84
CA ALA A 42 -4.55 10.54 6.68
C ALA A 42 -5.24 11.32 5.55
N GLU A 43 -6.49 11.74 5.71
CA GLU A 43 -7.24 12.47 4.69
C GLU A 43 -6.53 13.78 4.28
N SER A 44 -6.12 14.58 5.27
CA SER A 44 -5.48 15.88 5.04
C SER A 44 -4.11 15.75 4.37
N ILE A 45 -3.31 14.74 4.74
CA ILE A 45 -2.02 14.52 4.11
C ILE A 45 -2.18 13.95 2.70
N ALA A 46 -3.13 13.04 2.48
CA ALA A 46 -3.41 12.50 1.15
C ALA A 46 -3.87 13.60 0.18
N ALA A 47 -4.76 14.49 0.61
CA ALA A 47 -5.22 15.62 -0.18
C ALA A 47 -4.05 16.53 -0.60
N ARG A 48 -3.25 16.98 0.38
CA ARG A 48 -2.10 17.87 0.14
C ARG A 48 -1.04 17.21 -0.73
N THR A 49 -0.81 15.91 -0.58
CA THR A 49 0.12 15.15 -1.40
C THR A 49 -0.31 15.12 -2.86
N VAL A 50 -1.57 14.75 -3.14
CA VAL A 50 -2.08 14.73 -4.52
C VAL A 50 -2.07 16.13 -5.12
N GLU A 51 -2.47 17.14 -4.36
CA GLU A 51 -2.43 18.53 -4.79
C GLU A 51 -0.99 18.94 -5.17
N THR A 52 -0.01 18.63 -4.33
CA THR A 52 1.39 18.94 -4.59
C THR A 52 1.92 18.18 -5.81
N LEU A 53 1.61 16.89 -5.93
CA LEU A 53 2.05 16.04 -7.06
C LEU A 53 1.36 16.41 -8.38
N THR A 54 0.17 17.00 -8.32
CA THR A 54 -0.58 17.47 -9.51
C THR A 54 -0.35 18.94 -9.80
N PHE A 55 0.63 19.58 -9.15
CA PHE A 55 0.93 21.01 -9.28
C PHE A 55 -0.30 21.91 -9.03
N GLY A 56 -1.18 21.51 -8.12
CA GLY A 56 -2.39 22.24 -7.74
C GLY A 56 -3.60 22.00 -8.64
N LEU A 57 -3.51 21.12 -9.66
CA LEU A 57 -4.63 20.84 -10.56
C LEU A 57 -5.75 20.03 -9.89
N VAL A 58 -5.42 19.16 -8.93
CA VAL A 58 -6.39 18.31 -8.22
C VAL A 58 -6.21 18.50 -6.72
N GLY A 59 -7.11 19.27 -6.10
CA GLY A 59 -7.05 19.60 -4.68
C GLY A 59 -8.26 19.13 -3.87
N GLY A 60 -8.14 19.23 -2.55
CA GLY A 60 -9.23 19.03 -1.58
C GLY A 60 -9.94 17.68 -1.72
N THR A 61 -11.28 17.71 -1.78
CA THR A 61 -12.12 16.51 -1.82
C THR A 61 -11.88 15.66 -3.07
N ALA A 62 -11.56 16.27 -4.21
CA ALA A 62 -11.29 15.53 -5.45
C ALA A 62 -10.04 14.65 -5.33
N ALA A 63 -8.99 15.17 -4.68
CA ALA A 63 -7.78 14.42 -4.37
C ALA A 63 -8.06 13.22 -3.45
N VAL A 64 -8.84 13.44 -2.38
CA VAL A 64 -9.24 12.37 -1.45
C VAL A 64 -10.04 11.29 -2.19
N LEU A 65 -11.06 11.68 -2.95
CA LEU A 65 -11.89 10.74 -3.72
C LEU A 65 -11.07 9.98 -4.76
N PHE A 66 -10.12 10.63 -5.44
CA PHE A 66 -9.22 9.96 -6.37
C PHE A 66 -8.41 8.86 -5.66
N THR A 67 -7.81 9.17 -4.50
CA THR A 67 -7.08 8.15 -3.72
C THR A 67 -7.99 7.05 -3.19
N ALA A 68 -9.22 7.38 -2.76
CA ALA A 68 -10.21 6.42 -2.28
C ALA A 68 -10.58 5.41 -3.37
N LEU A 69 -10.86 5.90 -4.58
CA LEU A 69 -11.20 5.07 -5.74
C LEU A 69 -10.01 4.19 -6.15
N LEU A 70 -8.81 4.77 -6.21
CA LEU A 70 -7.59 4.04 -6.58
C LEU A 70 -7.30 2.90 -5.59
N GLU A 71 -7.33 3.18 -4.29
CA GLU A 71 -7.06 2.18 -3.25
C GLU A 71 -8.13 1.10 -3.20
N THR A 72 -9.41 1.48 -3.35
CA THR A 72 -10.52 0.52 -3.42
C THR A 72 -10.36 -0.39 -4.64
N PHE A 73 -10.02 0.17 -5.80
CA PHE A 73 -9.75 -0.61 -7.02
C PHE A 73 -8.58 -1.59 -6.82
N ILE A 74 -7.47 -1.13 -6.25
CA ILE A 74 -6.32 -1.99 -5.92
C ILE A 74 -6.75 -3.13 -5.00
N GLY A 75 -7.44 -2.81 -3.90
CA GLY A 75 -7.92 -3.80 -2.94
C GLY A 75 -8.80 -4.86 -3.59
N LEU A 76 -9.77 -4.45 -4.41
CA LEU A 76 -10.66 -5.38 -5.12
C LEU A 76 -9.91 -6.25 -6.13
N THR A 77 -8.98 -5.67 -6.91
CA THR A 77 -8.21 -6.44 -7.91
C THR A 77 -7.29 -7.48 -7.26
N LEU A 78 -6.67 -7.14 -6.12
CA LEU A 78 -5.85 -8.07 -5.35
C LEU A 78 -6.70 -9.19 -4.72
N LEU A 79 -7.83 -8.87 -4.09
CA LEU A 79 -8.67 -9.87 -3.42
C LEU A 79 -9.41 -10.79 -4.39
N THR A 80 -9.88 -10.27 -5.52
CA THR A 80 -10.63 -11.07 -6.50
C THR A 80 -9.73 -11.73 -7.54
N GLY A 81 -8.48 -11.30 -7.67
CA GLY A 81 -7.57 -11.71 -8.74
C GLY A 81 -7.99 -11.22 -10.14
N ARG A 82 -9.08 -10.46 -10.26
CA ARG A 82 -9.56 -9.92 -11.55
C ARG A 82 -8.79 -8.65 -11.88
N LEU A 83 -8.42 -8.50 -13.16
CA LEU A 83 -7.63 -7.38 -13.66
C LEU A 83 -6.31 -7.17 -12.90
N LEU A 84 -5.72 -8.26 -12.36
CA LEU A 84 -4.56 -8.19 -11.47
C LEU A 84 -3.40 -7.37 -12.06
N ARG A 85 -3.12 -7.46 -13.36
CA ARG A 85 -2.08 -6.66 -14.01
C ARG A 85 -2.35 -5.15 -13.91
N ALA A 86 -3.59 -4.72 -14.15
CA ALA A 86 -3.97 -3.33 -14.00
C ALA A 86 -3.92 -2.90 -12.52
N GLY A 87 -4.37 -3.78 -11.61
CA GLY A 87 -4.25 -3.59 -10.17
C GLY A 87 -2.81 -3.40 -9.70
N LEU A 88 -1.86 -4.17 -10.22
CA LEU A 88 -0.42 -4.06 -9.90
C LEU A 88 0.18 -2.75 -10.43
N VAL A 89 -0.22 -2.30 -11.62
CA VAL A 89 0.21 -0.99 -12.14
C VAL A 89 -0.35 0.14 -11.28
N ALA A 90 -1.63 0.08 -10.94
CA ALA A 90 -2.28 1.03 -10.03
C ALA A 90 -1.60 1.05 -8.66
N LEU A 91 -1.26 -0.13 -8.12
CA LEU A 91 -0.51 -0.30 -6.87
C LEU A 91 0.85 0.39 -6.95
N ALA A 92 1.62 0.19 -8.03
CA ALA A 92 2.91 0.85 -8.19
C ALA A 92 2.80 2.38 -8.16
N VAL A 93 1.78 2.95 -8.83
CA VAL A 93 1.50 4.40 -8.80
C VAL A 93 1.10 4.85 -7.39
N ALA A 94 0.21 4.11 -6.72
CA ALA A 94 -0.23 4.42 -5.36
C ALA A 94 0.93 4.41 -4.36
N MET A 95 1.87 3.46 -4.49
CA MET A 95 3.04 3.37 -3.59
C MET A 95 3.97 4.57 -3.73
N ALA A 96 4.19 5.09 -4.94
CA ALA A 96 4.93 6.33 -5.13
C ALA A 96 4.21 7.52 -4.47
N GLY A 97 2.88 7.59 -4.61
CA GLY A 97 2.06 8.61 -3.96
C GLY A 97 2.13 8.55 -2.44
N ILE A 98 1.95 7.37 -1.84
CA ILE A 98 1.91 7.17 -0.37
C ILE A 98 3.25 7.47 0.31
N LEU A 99 4.38 7.22 -0.36
CA LEU A 99 5.72 7.52 0.20
C LEU A 99 6.19 8.94 -0.07
N SER A 100 5.63 9.65 -1.06
CA SER A 100 6.01 11.03 -1.38
C SER A 100 5.96 12.03 -0.20
N PRO A 101 5.05 11.93 0.80
CA PRO A 101 5.05 12.81 1.96
C PRO A 101 6.37 12.80 2.73
N ILE A 102 7.09 11.67 2.76
CA ILE A 102 8.38 11.53 3.46
C ILE A 102 9.38 12.57 2.96
N VAL A 103 9.31 12.89 1.66
CA VAL A 103 10.18 13.89 1.03
C VAL A 103 9.52 15.27 1.02
N LEU A 104 8.24 15.35 0.64
CA LEU A 104 7.52 16.62 0.46
C LEU A 104 7.22 17.35 1.78
N PHE A 105 6.95 16.59 2.84
CA PHE A 105 6.49 17.09 4.14
C PHE A 105 7.36 16.55 5.29
N ALA A 106 8.65 16.31 5.04
CA ALA A 106 9.59 15.75 6.02
C ALA A 106 9.58 16.51 7.35
N GLY A 107 9.48 17.84 7.31
CA GLY A 107 9.41 18.69 8.51
C GLY A 107 8.18 18.42 9.39
N GLU A 108 7.03 18.12 8.79
CA GLU A 108 5.79 17.79 9.51
C GLU A 108 5.82 16.36 10.07
N LEU A 109 6.55 15.46 9.41
CA LEU A 109 6.64 14.05 9.79
C LEU A 109 7.70 13.80 10.88
N PHE A 110 8.83 14.51 10.81
CA PHE A 110 10.03 14.20 11.60
C PHE A 110 10.57 15.33 12.49
N GLY A 111 10.01 16.56 12.42
CA GLY A 111 10.53 17.79 13.04
C GLY A 111 11.30 17.65 14.37
N HIS A 112 10.63 17.81 15.52
CA HIS A 112 11.26 17.70 16.85
C HIS A 112 11.28 16.24 17.40
N GLY A 113 10.98 15.27 16.53
CA GLY A 113 10.64 13.90 16.87
C GLY A 113 9.60 13.35 15.90
N MET A 114 9.50 12.02 15.83
CA MET A 114 8.61 11.35 14.87
C MET A 114 7.14 11.48 15.29
N THR A 115 6.34 12.19 14.49
CA THR A 115 4.91 12.39 14.77
C THR A 115 4.11 11.11 14.56
N LEU A 116 2.89 11.01 15.10
CA LEU A 116 1.99 9.88 14.82
C LEU A 116 1.69 9.74 13.32
N LEU A 117 1.60 10.87 12.61
CA LEU A 117 1.46 10.89 11.16
C LEU A 117 2.74 10.41 10.48
N GLY A 118 3.90 10.82 10.97
CA GLY A 118 5.21 10.28 10.59
C GLY A 118 5.25 8.77 10.69
N GLN A 119 4.81 8.21 11.82
CA GLN A 119 4.76 6.77 12.06
C GLN A 119 3.79 6.07 11.11
N TYR A 120 2.63 6.69 10.87
CA TYR A 120 1.64 6.20 9.94
C TYR A 120 2.17 6.11 8.51
N VAL A 121 2.90 7.12 8.03
CA VAL A 121 3.49 7.10 6.67
C VAL A 121 4.69 6.16 6.62
N LEU A 122 5.55 6.14 7.64
CA LEU A 122 6.75 5.30 7.61
C LEU A 122 6.42 3.81 7.57
N LYS A 123 5.37 3.35 8.27
CA LYS A 123 4.96 1.94 8.22
C LYS A 123 4.56 1.49 6.80
N ASP A 124 4.15 2.41 5.92
CA ASP A 124 3.73 2.07 4.56
C ASP A 124 4.92 1.59 3.70
N LEU A 125 6.16 1.81 4.15
CA LEU A 125 7.34 1.19 3.57
C LEU A 125 7.27 -0.35 3.60
N VAL A 126 6.65 -0.92 4.64
CA VAL A 126 6.39 -2.37 4.76
C VAL A 126 5.36 -2.81 3.71
N LEU A 127 4.32 -2.00 3.47
CA LEU A 127 3.32 -2.27 2.43
C LEU A 127 3.98 -2.24 1.04
N VAL A 128 4.87 -1.30 0.78
CA VAL A 128 5.61 -1.18 -0.48
C VAL A 128 6.49 -2.41 -0.71
N ALA A 129 7.27 -2.82 0.30
CA ALA A 129 8.10 -4.01 0.21
C ALA A 129 7.25 -5.27 -0.01
N GLY A 130 6.14 -5.41 0.72
CA GLY A 130 5.22 -6.54 0.56
C GLY A 130 4.54 -6.56 -0.81
N ALA A 131 4.13 -5.40 -1.30
CA ALA A 131 3.55 -5.22 -2.63
C ALA A 131 4.52 -5.64 -3.73
N ALA A 132 5.81 -5.29 -3.61
CA ALA A 132 6.84 -5.72 -4.55
C ALA A 132 6.98 -7.26 -4.59
N VAL A 133 6.95 -7.92 -3.44
CA VAL A 133 6.99 -9.40 -3.37
C VAL A 133 5.78 -10.03 -4.04
N VAL A 134 4.57 -9.53 -3.73
CA VAL A 134 3.33 -10.03 -4.33
C VAL A 134 3.30 -9.78 -5.84
N ALA A 135 3.72 -8.59 -6.29
CA ALA A 135 3.83 -8.26 -7.71
C ALA A 135 4.79 -9.19 -8.44
N ALA A 136 5.99 -9.42 -7.89
CA ALA A 136 6.98 -10.30 -8.50
C ALA A 136 6.42 -11.73 -8.69
N VAL A 137 5.77 -12.29 -7.67
CA VAL A 137 5.19 -13.64 -7.74
C VAL A 137 4.00 -13.68 -8.70
N ALA A 138 3.13 -12.67 -8.69
CA ALA A 138 2.02 -12.55 -9.62
C ALA A 138 2.49 -12.44 -11.09
N LEU A 139 3.67 -11.86 -11.31
CA LEU A 139 4.31 -11.75 -12.63
C LEU A 139 5.13 -13.00 -13.03
N GLY A 140 5.17 -14.04 -12.19
CA GLY A 140 5.78 -15.33 -12.54
C GLY A 140 6.98 -15.73 -11.71
N ALA A 141 7.46 -14.89 -10.78
CA ALA A 141 8.51 -15.29 -9.85
C ALA A 141 8.05 -16.46 -8.97
N ARG A 142 9.01 -17.24 -8.45
CA ARG A 142 8.75 -18.38 -7.56
C ARG A 142 9.69 -18.28 -6.37
N LEU A 143 9.14 -18.36 -5.16
CA LEU A 143 9.93 -18.57 -3.96
C LEU A 143 10.32 -20.05 -3.92
N LYS A 144 11.62 -20.36 -4.01
CA LYS A 144 12.15 -21.72 -3.94
C LYS A 144 12.83 -21.95 -2.60
N LEU A 145 12.70 -23.16 -2.08
CA LEU A 145 13.58 -23.66 -1.03
C LEU A 145 14.63 -24.50 -1.75
N ASP A 146 15.88 -24.04 -1.78
CA ASP A 146 16.97 -24.88 -2.27
C ASP A 146 17.20 -26.03 -1.26
N ALA A 147 17.48 -27.21 -1.79
CA ALA A 147 17.59 -28.45 -1.03
C ALA A 147 18.90 -28.54 -0.24
#